data_AF-A0A5A7NMW4-F1
#
_entry.id   AF-A0A5A7NMW4-F1
#
_cell.length_a   1.000
_cell.length_b   1.000
_cell.length_c   1.000
_cell.angle_alpha   90.00
_cell.angle_beta   90.00
_cell.angle_gamma   90.00
#
_symmetry.space_group_name_H-M   'P 1'
#
loop_
_entity.id
_entity.type
_entity.pdbx_description
1 polymer ?
#
loop_
_entity_poly.entity_id
_entity_poly.type
_entity_poly.pdbx_seq_one_letter_code
_entity_poly.pdbx_strand_id
1 'polypeptide(L)'
;MDFETGDLVRSNSAYEHPQPHACFIQSVSDDLVNDGGIMDLWTREARLFKYGSGTGTNFSNIRGAKESLSGGGQSSGLMSFLKIGDRAAGAIKSGGTTRRAAKMVVVDVDHPDIESFISWKVQEEQKVAALVSGSKLCEMHLNRIMDACHSARESLDDDAFEPKKNPDLKREVLAARKVMIPENYVQRVIQFARQGYRRLDFQAIIRIGIRKPMSRFRGRIPIIPSALPMHS
;
A
#
# COMPACT_ATOMS: atom_id res chain seq x y z
N MET A 1 -31.76 -3.12 22.51
CA MET A 1 -33.13 -3.15 23.05
C MET A 1 -33.03 -2.46 24.38
N ASP A 2 -33.72 -1.34 24.51
CA ASP A 2 -33.94 -0.80 25.84
C ASP A 2 -34.88 -1.78 26.55
N PHE A 3 -34.39 -2.39 27.64
CA PHE A 3 -35.13 -3.43 28.35
C PHE A 3 -36.29 -2.87 29.18
N GLU A 4 -36.35 -1.55 29.38
CA GLU A 4 -37.44 -0.88 30.08
C GLU A 4 -38.57 -0.51 29.12
N THR A 5 -38.24 0.00 27.93
CA THR A 5 -39.24 0.46 26.94
C THR A 5 -39.59 -0.59 25.89
N GLY A 6 -38.74 -1.58 25.65
CA GLY A 6 -38.90 -2.57 24.59
C GLY A 6 -38.57 -2.04 23.19
N ASP A 7 -38.10 -0.79 23.09
CA ASP A 7 -37.80 -0.14 21.82
C ASP A 7 -36.38 -0.43 21.31
N LEU A 8 -36.25 -0.48 19.99
CA LEU A 8 -34.97 -0.60 19.30
C LEU A 8 -34.28 0.77 19.21
N VAL A 9 -33.53 1.11 20.25
CA VAL A 9 -32.65 2.28 20.28
C VAL A 9 -31.23 1.96 19.82
N ARG A 10 -30.56 2.92 19.18
CA ARG A 10 -29.12 2.81 18.87
C ARG A 10 -28.32 2.86 20.17
N SER A 11 -27.35 1.96 20.30
CA SER A 11 -26.46 1.97 21.47
C SER A 11 -25.58 3.22 21.49
N ASN A 12 -25.33 3.75 22.69
CA ASN A 12 -24.47 4.93 22.90
C ASN A 12 -22.98 4.59 22.73
N SER A 13 -22.60 3.32 22.96
CA SER A 13 -21.23 2.86 22.75
C SER A 13 -21.16 1.44 22.18
N ALA A 14 -20.02 1.08 21.63
CA ALA A 14 -19.76 -0.27 21.11
C ALA A 14 -19.76 -1.38 22.19
N TYR A 15 -19.68 -1.00 23.47
CA TYR A 15 -19.42 -1.93 24.59
C TYR A 15 -20.66 -2.19 25.44
N GLU A 16 -21.66 -1.31 25.36
CA GLU A 16 -22.90 -1.42 26.15
C GLU A 16 -23.82 -2.51 25.59
N HIS A 17 -23.81 -2.69 24.26
CA HIS A 17 -24.44 -3.79 23.54
C HIS A 17 -23.42 -4.44 22.60
N PRO A 18 -22.52 -5.30 23.11
CA PRO A 18 -21.46 -5.88 22.31
C PRO A 18 -22.03 -6.73 21.18
N GLN A 19 -21.36 -6.73 20.02
CA GLN A 19 -21.76 -7.55 18.88
C GLN A 19 -21.38 -9.02 19.14
N PRO A 20 -22.34 -9.96 19.36
CA PRO A 20 -22.01 -11.34 19.72
C PRO A 20 -21.77 -12.27 18.52
N HIS A 21 -22.15 -11.83 17.31
CA HIS A 21 -22.07 -12.56 16.06
C HIS A 21 -20.77 -12.24 15.33
N ALA A 22 -19.99 -13.29 15.03
CA ALA A 22 -18.70 -13.13 14.38
C ALA A 22 -18.79 -13.09 12.84
N CYS A 23 -19.79 -13.74 12.23
CA CYS A 23 -19.83 -13.98 10.80
C CYS A 23 -21.14 -13.48 10.17
N PHE A 24 -21.03 -12.74 9.07
CA PHE A 24 -22.18 -12.22 8.33
C PHE A 24 -22.09 -12.57 6.86
N ILE A 25 -23.17 -13.10 6.30
CA ILE A 25 -23.33 -13.26 4.86
C ILE A 25 -24.12 -12.06 4.34
N GLN A 26 -23.62 -11.45 3.26
CA GLN A 26 -24.19 -10.27 2.64
C GLN A 26 -24.47 -10.57 1.16
N SER A 27 -25.41 -9.81 0.59
CA SER A 27 -25.66 -9.75 -0.84
C SER A 27 -25.23 -8.41 -1.41
N VAL A 28 -25.03 -8.40 -2.73
CA VAL A 28 -24.73 -7.21 -3.52
C VAL A 28 -25.48 -7.28 -4.84
N SER A 29 -26.05 -6.15 -5.23
CA SER A 29 -26.67 -5.93 -6.53
C SER A 29 -25.67 -5.30 -7.49
N ASP A 30 -25.85 -5.51 -8.79
CA ASP A 30 -25.06 -4.88 -9.84
C ASP A 30 -25.45 -3.42 -10.06
N ASP A 31 -25.23 -2.63 -9.01
CA ASP A 31 -25.45 -1.19 -8.92
C ASP A 31 -24.27 -0.57 -8.17
N LEU A 32 -23.85 0.62 -8.57
CA LEU A 32 -22.69 1.26 -7.98
C LEU A 32 -22.98 1.85 -6.58
N VAL A 33 -24.06 2.64 -6.44
CA VAL A 33 -24.24 3.55 -5.28
C VAL A 33 -25.59 3.45 -4.58
N ASN A 34 -26.59 2.83 -5.20
CA ASN A 34 -27.91 2.68 -4.59
C ASN A 34 -27.89 1.63 -3.47
N ASP A 35 -28.96 1.58 -2.70
CA ASP A 35 -29.12 0.62 -1.61
C ASP A 35 -28.95 -0.83 -2.10
N GLY A 36 -28.11 -1.60 -1.40
CA GLY A 36 -27.74 -2.95 -1.82
C GLY A 36 -26.67 -3.02 -2.92
N GLY A 37 -26.24 -1.89 -3.48
CA GLY A 37 -25.15 -1.81 -4.45
C GLY A 37 -23.75 -1.98 -3.84
N ILE A 38 -22.73 -1.82 -4.68
CA ILE A 38 -21.32 -2.10 -4.37
C ILE A 38 -20.79 -1.16 -3.26
N MET A 39 -21.05 0.14 -3.36
CA MET A 39 -20.54 1.11 -2.38
C MET A 39 -21.31 1.06 -1.05
N ASP A 40 -22.60 0.72 -1.10
CA ASP A 40 -23.38 0.44 0.11
C ASP A 40 -22.85 -0.83 0.82
N LEU A 41 -22.56 -1.90 0.08
CA LEU A 41 -21.90 -3.09 0.65
C LEU A 41 -20.63 -2.71 1.41
N TRP A 42 -19.74 -1.91 0.83
CA TRP A 42 -18.51 -1.48 1.52
C TRP A 42 -18.78 -0.70 2.80
N THR A 43 -19.83 0.12 2.81
CA THR A 43 -20.26 0.85 4.01
C THR A 43 -20.80 -0.12 5.08
N ARG A 44 -21.62 -1.10 4.70
CA ARG A 44 -22.13 -2.14 5.60
C ARG A 44 -21.00 -2.98 6.17
N GLU A 45 -20.08 -3.44 5.34
CA GLU A 45 -18.94 -4.25 5.78
C GLU A 45 -17.99 -3.47 6.68
N ALA A 46 -17.71 -2.20 6.39
CA ALA A 46 -16.88 -1.36 7.25
C ALA A 46 -17.46 -1.24 8.67
N ARG A 47 -18.80 -1.16 8.80
CA ARG A 47 -19.47 -1.19 10.11
C ARG A 47 -19.28 -2.54 10.81
N LEU A 48 -19.43 -3.65 10.09
CA LEU A 48 -19.23 -4.99 10.65
C LEU A 48 -17.78 -5.21 11.12
N PHE A 49 -16.80 -4.82 10.29
CA PHE A 49 -15.39 -4.88 10.65
C PHE A 49 -15.06 -4.00 11.87
N LYS A 50 -15.62 -2.79 11.94
CA LYS A 50 -15.44 -1.89 13.10
C LYS A 50 -15.81 -2.58 14.41
N TYR A 51 -16.83 -3.44 14.41
CA TYR A 51 -17.30 -4.16 15.59
C TYR A 51 -16.77 -5.60 15.72
N GLY A 52 -15.74 -5.97 14.94
CA GLY A 52 -15.01 -7.22 15.15
C GLY A 52 -15.49 -8.40 14.29
N SER A 53 -16.52 -8.21 13.47
CA SER A 53 -17.14 -9.29 12.70
C SER A 53 -16.52 -9.40 11.30
N GLY A 54 -16.41 -10.62 10.78
CA GLY A 54 -16.03 -10.91 9.40
C GLY A 54 -17.25 -10.98 8.48
N THR A 55 -17.02 -10.88 7.18
CA THR A 55 -18.09 -10.86 6.18
C THR A 55 -17.83 -11.83 5.03
N GLY A 56 -18.89 -12.36 4.44
CA GLY A 56 -18.89 -13.13 3.21
C GLY A 56 -19.91 -12.58 2.23
N THR A 57 -19.58 -12.52 0.94
CA THR A 57 -20.52 -12.03 -0.08
C THR A 57 -20.34 -12.81 -1.37
N ASN A 58 -21.45 -13.18 -2.00
CA ASN A 58 -21.45 -13.68 -3.37
C ASN A 58 -21.50 -12.50 -4.36
N PHE A 59 -20.53 -12.44 -5.27
CA PHE A 59 -20.35 -11.39 -6.27
C PHE A 59 -20.74 -11.82 -7.69
N SER A 60 -21.27 -13.02 -7.90
CA SER A 60 -21.62 -13.53 -9.24
C SER A 60 -22.59 -12.66 -10.02
N ASN A 61 -23.38 -11.82 -9.34
CA ASN A 61 -24.33 -10.93 -10.00
C ASN A 61 -23.67 -9.67 -10.58
N ILE A 62 -22.43 -9.35 -10.20
CA ILE A 62 -21.73 -8.17 -10.71
C ILE A 62 -21.29 -8.43 -12.13
N ARG A 63 -21.51 -7.47 -13.04
CA ARG A 63 -21.10 -7.65 -14.45
C ARG A 63 -19.59 -7.75 -14.62
N GLY A 64 -19.17 -8.54 -15.60
CA GLY A 64 -17.79 -8.75 -15.98
C GLY A 64 -17.13 -7.55 -16.65
N ALA A 65 -15.83 -7.67 -16.91
CA ALA A 65 -15.09 -6.65 -17.65
C ALA A 65 -15.64 -6.52 -19.08
N LYS A 66 -15.67 -5.29 -19.61
CA LYS A 66 -16.12 -4.95 -20.97
C LYS A 66 -17.63 -5.06 -21.24
N GLU A 67 -18.42 -5.45 -20.25
CA GLU A 67 -19.88 -5.39 -20.37
C GLU A 67 -20.39 -3.94 -20.38
N SER A 68 -21.48 -3.68 -21.10
CA SER A 68 -22.03 -2.34 -21.29
C SER A 68 -22.56 -1.72 -19.99
N LEU A 69 -22.42 -0.40 -19.87
CA LEU A 69 -23.01 0.39 -18.77
C LEU A 69 -24.22 1.20 -19.26
N SER A 70 -25.20 1.44 -18.38
CA SER A 70 -26.41 2.21 -18.71
C SER A 70 -26.12 3.67 -19.10
N GLY A 71 -25.08 4.26 -18.50
CA GLY A 71 -24.60 5.61 -18.84
C GLY A 71 -23.66 5.68 -20.04
N GLY A 72 -23.45 4.58 -20.76
CA GLY A 72 -22.47 4.45 -21.82
C GLY A 72 -21.09 4.00 -21.33
N GLY A 73 -20.27 3.48 -22.25
CA GLY A 73 -18.97 2.89 -21.93
C GLY A 73 -19.05 1.43 -21.48
N GLN A 74 -17.96 0.96 -20.89
CA GLN A 74 -17.72 -0.44 -20.56
C GLN A 74 -17.32 -0.60 -19.09
N SER A 75 -17.78 -1.67 -18.47
CA SER A 75 -17.44 -2.06 -17.11
C SER A 75 -15.94 -2.36 -16.97
N SER A 76 -15.37 -1.94 -15.84
CA SER A 76 -14.01 -2.33 -15.43
C SER A 76 -13.95 -3.76 -14.86
N GLY A 77 -15.10 -4.42 -14.74
CA GLY A 77 -15.25 -5.80 -14.28
C GLY A 77 -15.17 -5.97 -12.78
N LEU A 78 -15.54 -7.16 -12.33
CA LEU A 78 -15.60 -7.58 -10.93
C LEU A 78 -14.28 -7.33 -10.20
N MET A 79 -13.16 -7.69 -10.83
CA MET A 79 -11.83 -7.62 -10.22
C MET A 79 -11.42 -6.19 -9.84
N SER A 80 -11.94 -5.17 -10.51
CA SER A 80 -11.67 -3.78 -10.17
C SER A 80 -12.27 -3.40 -8.81
N PHE A 81 -13.50 -3.84 -8.53
CA PHE A 81 -14.18 -3.61 -7.26
C PHE A 81 -13.61 -4.48 -6.13
N LEU A 82 -13.25 -5.74 -6.41
CA LEU A 82 -12.61 -6.60 -5.41
C LEU A 82 -11.28 -6.02 -4.90
N LYS A 83 -10.50 -5.35 -5.76
CA LYS A 83 -9.29 -4.62 -5.34
C LYS A 83 -9.61 -3.45 -4.40
N ILE A 84 -10.73 -2.75 -4.60
CA ILE A 84 -11.19 -1.70 -3.67
C ILE A 84 -11.54 -2.34 -2.32
N GLY A 85 -12.30 -3.42 -2.34
CA GLY A 85 -12.69 -4.16 -1.13
C GLY A 85 -11.48 -4.70 -0.34
N ASP A 86 -10.49 -5.26 -1.02
CA ASP A 86 -9.24 -5.73 -0.40
C ASP A 86 -8.48 -4.59 0.30
N ARG A 87 -8.35 -3.44 -0.34
CA ARG A 87 -7.72 -2.26 0.25
C ARG A 87 -8.52 -1.69 1.42
N ALA A 88 -9.84 -1.65 1.31
CA ALA A 88 -10.72 -1.20 2.38
C ALA A 88 -10.63 -2.12 3.61
N ALA A 89 -10.73 -3.44 3.42
CA ALA A 89 -10.59 -4.41 4.50
C ALA A 89 -9.19 -4.35 5.15
N GLY A 90 -8.12 -4.23 4.36
CA GLY A 90 -6.76 -4.11 4.87
C GLY A 90 -6.51 -2.85 5.72
N ALA A 91 -7.22 -1.75 5.43
CA ALA A 91 -7.14 -0.52 6.19
C ALA A 91 -7.83 -0.60 7.56
N ILE A 92 -8.85 -1.46 7.70
CA ILE A 92 -9.68 -1.54 8.90
C ILE A 92 -9.09 -2.56 9.89
N LYS A 93 -8.86 -2.06 11.12
CA LYS A 93 -8.55 -2.88 12.28
C LYS A 93 -9.85 -3.40 12.88
N SER A 94 -10.04 -4.71 12.84
CA SER A 94 -11.29 -5.35 13.26
C SER A 94 -11.51 -5.18 14.76
N GLY A 95 -12.68 -4.69 15.15
CA GLY A 95 -13.04 -4.44 16.56
C GLY A 95 -12.22 -3.33 17.23
N GLY A 96 -11.51 -2.50 16.46
CA GLY A 96 -10.55 -1.53 17.00
C GLY A 96 -9.28 -2.17 17.60
N THR A 97 -9.08 -3.48 17.38
CA THR A 97 -7.95 -4.25 17.94
C THR A 97 -6.78 -4.35 16.96
N THR A 98 -5.75 -5.15 17.26
CA THR A 98 -4.63 -5.40 16.34
C THR A 98 -4.99 -6.35 15.18
N ARG A 99 -6.14 -7.02 15.22
CA ARG A 99 -6.58 -7.97 14.18
C ARG A 99 -7.04 -7.25 12.92
N ARG A 100 -6.73 -7.80 11.74
CA ARG A 100 -7.23 -7.31 10.45
C ARG A 100 -8.66 -7.79 10.19
N ALA A 101 -9.43 -7.00 9.45
CA ALA A 101 -10.71 -7.44 8.90
C ALA A 101 -10.52 -8.69 8.02
N ALA A 102 -11.52 -9.56 8.02
CA ALA A 102 -11.54 -10.77 7.20
C ALA A 102 -12.79 -10.74 6.31
N LYS A 103 -12.58 -10.86 5.00
CA LYS A 103 -13.63 -10.91 4.00
C LYS A 103 -13.50 -12.18 3.17
N MET A 104 -14.61 -12.89 3.01
CA MET A 104 -14.77 -13.98 2.05
C MET A 104 -15.51 -13.45 0.82
N VAL A 105 -15.01 -13.81 -0.36
CA VAL A 105 -15.62 -13.49 -1.65
C VAL A 105 -15.96 -14.81 -2.32
N VAL A 106 -17.20 -14.94 -2.78
CA VAL A 106 -17.70 -16.07 -3.55
C VAL A 106 -18.06 -15.59 -4.96
N VAL A 107 -17.71 -16.39 -5.96
CA VAL A 107 -18.01 -16.15 -7.37
C VAL A 107 -18.31 -17.51 -7.99
N ASP A 108 -19.38 -17.59 -8.77
CA ASP A 108 -19.79 -18.80 -9.47
C ASP A 108 -18.88 -19.06 -10.68
N VAL A 109 -18.72 -20.35 -11.02
CA VAL A 109 -17.72 -20.81 -11.99
C VAL A 109 -17.99 -20.33 -13.42
N ASP A 110 -19.23 -19.95 -13.71
CA ASP A 110 -19.71 -19.47 -15.00
C ASP A 110 -19.58 -17.94 -15.16
N HIS A 111 -19.10 -17.24 -14.12
CA HIS A 111 -18.90 -15.80 -14.18
C HIS A 111 -17.83 -15.41 -15.22
N PRO A 112 -18.04 -14.36 -16.05
CA PRO A 112 -17.11 -13.97 -17.12
C PRO A 112 -15.68 -13.65 -16.64
N ASP A 113 -15.52 -13.10 -15.42
CA ASP A 113 -14.21 -12.80 -14.83
C ASP A 113 -13.62 -13.96 -13.98
N ILE A 114 -14.18 -15.19 -14.03
CA ILE A 114 -13.77 -16.30 -13.14
C ILE A 114 -12.28 -16.65 -13.23
N GLU A 115 -11.70 -16.68 -14.43
CA GLU A 115 -10.27 -17.00 -14.62
C GLU A 115 -9.37 -15.95 -13.96
N SER A 116 -9.78 -14.69 -14.01
CA SER A 116 -9.07 -13.59 -13.35
C SER A 116 -9.22 -13.68 -11.83
N PHE A 117 -10.38 -14.10 -11.34
CA PHE A 117 -10.63 -14.29 -9.91
C PHE A 117 -9.77 -15.42 -9.32
N ILE A 118 -9.74 -16.60 -9.95
CA ILE A 118 -8.96 -17.75 -9.45
C ILE A 118 -7.45 -17.50 -9.49
N SER A 119 -6.96 -16.75 -10.49
CA SER A 119 -5.53 -16.45 -10.65
C SER A 119 -5.07 -15.27 -9.80
N TRP A 120 -5.99 -14.51 -9.19
CA TRP A 120 -5.69 -13.25 -8.52
C TRP A 120 -4.63 -13.37 -7.42
N LYS A 121 -4.78 -14.33 -6.50
CA LYS A 121 -3.84 -14.52 -5.38
C LYS A 121 -2.42 -14.80 -5.86
N VAL A 122 -2.28 -15.71 -6.83
CA VAL A 122 -0.98 -16.08 -7.40
C VAL A 122 -0.33 -14.89 -8.09
N GLN A 123 -1.11 -14.08 -8.83
CA GLN A 123 -0.59 -12.87 -9.46
C GLN A 123 -0.12 -11.83 -8.44
N GLU A 124 -0.82 -11.65 -7.32
CA GLU A 124 -0.37 -10.73 -6.26
C GLU A 124 0.92 -11.23 -5.57
N GLU A 125 1.05 -12.53 -5.32
CA GLU A 125 2.27 -13.14 -4.77
C GLU A 125 3.47 -12.94 -5.72
N GLN A 126 3.27 -13.15 -7.02
CA GLN A 126 4.28 -12.89 -8.04
C GLN A 126 4.71 -11.42 -8.07
N LYS A 127 3.77 -10.48 -7.95
CA LYS A 127 4.09 -9.04 -7.87
C LYS A 127 4.96 -8.73 -6.65
N VAL A 128 4.60 -9.27 -5.48
CA VAL A 128 5.39 -9.09 -4.25
C VAL A 128 6.79 -9.68 -4.40
N ALA A 129 6.90 -10.90 -4.94
CA ALA A 129 8.19 -11.54 -5.17
C ALA A 129 9.09 -10.72 -6.11
N ALA A 130 8.54 -10.22 -7.22
CA ALA A 130 9.26 -9.36 -8.16
C ALA A 130 9.69 -8.04 -7.51
N LEU A 131 8.81 -7.42 -6.72
CA LEU A 131 9.07 -6.12 -6.10
C LEU A 131 10.12 -6.21 -4.99
N VAL A 132 10.07 -7.26 -4.15
CA VAL A 132 11.07 -7.53 -3.11
C VAL A 132 12.43 -7.85 -3.74
N SER A 133 12.46 -8.72 -4.74
CA SER A 133 13.70 -9.10 -5.42
C SER A 133 14.35 -7.92 -6.14
N GLY A 134 13.55 -7.15 -6.89
CA GLY A 134 14.00 -5.94 -7.55
C GLY A 134 14.50 -4.87 -6.57
N SER A 135 13.79 -4.66 -5.46
CA SER A 135 14.21 -3.69 -4.43
C SER A 135 15.56 -4.06 -3.80
N LYS A 136 15.77 -5.34 -3.46
CA LYS A 136 17.06 -5.81 -2.93
C LYS A 136 18.21 -5.69 -3.93
N LEU A 137 17.97 -6.03 -5.20
CA LEU A 137 18.97 -5.85 -6.26
C LEU A 137 19.33 -4.37 -6.43
N CYS A 138 18.33 -3.49 -6.50
CA CYS A 138 18.56 -2.05 -6.55
C CYS A 138 19.39 -1.57 -5.36
N GLU A 139 19.03 -1.93 -4.12
CA GLU A 139 19.78 -1.54 -2.93
C GLU A 139 21.25 -2.01 -2.98
N MET A 140 21.50 -3.26 -3.34
CA MET A 140 22.85 -3.82 -3.41
C MET A 140 23.73 -3.06 -4.41
N HIS A 141 23.25 -2.90 -5.64
CA HIS A 141 24.05 -2.28 -6.69
C HIS A 141 24.20 -0.76 -6.53
N LEU A 142 23.16 -0.08 -6.01
CA LEU A 142 23.26 1.35 -5.72
C LEU A 142 24.26 1.63 -4.59
N ASN A 143 24.31 0.80 -3.55
CA ASN A 143 25.36 0.92 -2.53
C ASN A 143 26.75 0.62 -3.09
N ARG A 144 26.91 -0.38 -3.97
CA ARG A 144 28.20 -0.62 -4.65
C ARG A 144 28.66 0.57 -5.50
N ILE A 145 27.73 1.23 -6.20
CA ILE A 145 28.03 2.46 -6.95
C ILE A 145 28.45 3.57 -5.99
N MET A 146 27.77 3.71 -4.84
CA MET A 146 28.14 4.68 -3.81
C MET A 146 29.56 4.43 -3.29
N ASP A 147 29.85 3.18 -2.92
CA ASP A 147 31.17 2.77 -2.42
C ASP A 147 32.26 2.99 -3.47
N ALA A 148 31.99 2.71 -4.75
CA ALA A 148 32.93 2.93 -5.86
C ALA A 148 33.22 4.42 -6.13
N CYS A 149 32.31 5.33 -5.75
CA CYS A 149 32.59 6.77 -5.77
C CYS A 149 33.57 7.18 -4.66
N HIS A 150 33.62 6.43 -3.55
CA HIS A 150 34.39 6.78 -2.35
C HIS A 150 35.58 5.84 -2.08
N SER A 151 35.82 4.86 -2.93
CA SER A 151 36.91 3.91 -2.79
C SER A 151 38.28 4.59 -2.92
N ALA A 152 39.15 4.31 -1.94
CA ALA A 152 40.54 4.73 -1.74
C ALA A 152 41.21 5.55 -2.86
N ARG A 153 40.87 6.84 -2.94
CA ARG A 153 41.69 7.88 -3.57
C ARG A 153 42.18 8.85 -2.49
N GLU A 154 43.44 9.26 -2.57
CA GLU A 154 44.04 10.26 -1.65
C GLU A 154 43.30 11.61 -1.69
N SER A 155 42.62 11.92 -2.80
CA SER A 155 41.72 13.05 -2.96
C SER A 155 40.45 12.65 -3.73
N LEU A 156 39.28 13.10 -3.26
CA LEU A 156 38.01 12.99 -3.96
C LEU A 156 37.86 14.19 -4.91
N ASP A 157 38.47 14.10 -6.08
CA ASP A 157 38.27 15.06 -7.16
C ASP A 157 36.96 14.79 -7.94
N ASP A 158 36.58 15.71 -8.82
CA ASP A 158 35.38 15.56 -9.66
C ASP A 158 35.44 14.28 -10.54
N ASP A 159 36.65 13.80 -10.85
CA ASP A 159 36.89 12.61 -11.65
C ASP A 159 36.43 11.32 -10.94
N ALA A 160 36.43 11.29 -9.60
CA ALA A 160 35.93 10.16 -8.82
C ALA A 160 34.45 9.84 -9.12
N PHE A 161 33.69 10.84 -9.56
CA PHE A 161 32.26 10.74 -9.83
C PHE A 161 31.92 10.70 -11.33
N GLU A 162 32.91 10.48 -12.18
CA GLU A 162 32.73 10.32 -13.63
C GLU A 162 33.01 8.87 -14.06
N PRO A 163 32.01 8.11 -14.52
CA PRO A 163 32.21 6.72 -14.95
C PRO A 163 33.20 6.53 -16.10
N LYS A 164 33.55 7.59 -16.84
CA LYS A 164 34.58 7.52 -17.90
C LYS A 164 36.00 7.54 -17.33
N LYS A 165 36.20 8.17 -16.17
CA LYS A 165 37.51 8.41 -15.54
C LYS A 165 37.76 7.54 -14.31
N ASN A 166 36.69 7.08 -13.65
CA ASN A 166 36.75 6.11 -12.56
C ASN A 166 36.39 4.69 -13.07
N PRO A 167 37.38 3.78 -13.23
CA PRO A 167 37.13 2.42 -13.74
C PRO A 167 36.29 1.56 -12.79
N ASP A 168 36.41 1.74 -11.47
CA ASP A 168 35.60 1.03 -10.48
C ASP A 168 34.13 1.47 -10.57
N LEU A 169 33.89 2.78 -10.65
CA LEU A 169 32.55 3.32 -10.88
C LEU A 169 31.98 2.84 -12.21
N LYS A 170 32.78 2.82 -13.28
CA LYS A 170 32.37 2.28 -14.58
C LYS A 170 31.90 0.83 -14.48
N ARG A 171 32.66 -0.01 -13.76
CA ARG A 171 32.34 -1.43 -13.55
C ARG A 171 31.00 -1.57 -12.83
N GLU A 172 30.80 -0.86 -11.72
CA GLU A 172 29.56 -0.97 -10.95
C GLU A 172 28.34 -0.40 -11.68
N VAL A 173 28.50 0.67 -12.46
CA VAL A 173 27.44 1.21 -13.33
C VAL A 173 27.05 0.20 -14.41
N LEU A 174 28.01 -0.47 -15.05
CA LEU A 174 27.73 -1.52 -16.04
C LEU A 174 27.05 -2.73 -15.38
N ALA A 175 27.47 -3.12 -14.18
CA ALA A 175 26.83 -4.20 -13.43
C ALA A 175 25.38 -3.85 -13.07
N ALA A 176 25.10 -2.62 -12.64
CA ALA A 176 23.76 -2.14 -12.34
C ALA A 176 22.84 -2.14 -13.59
N ARG A 177 23.36 -1.70 -14.74
CA ARG A 177 22.64 -1.75 -16.02
C ARG A 177 22.31 -3.18 -16.46
N LYS A 178 23.24 -4.12 -16.25
CA LYS A 178 23.04 -5.55 -16.58
C LYS A 178 21.87 -6.16 -15.81
N VAL A 179 21.58 -5.66 -14.62
CA VAL A 179 20.44 -6.10 -13.79
C VAL A 179 19.24 -5.16 -13.88
N MET A 180 19.14 -4.35 -14.94
CA MET A 180 18.00 -3.49 -15.25
C MET A 180 17.72 -2.38 -14.22
N ILE A 181 18.73 -1.91 -13.50
CA ILE A 181 18.56 -0.75 -12.62
C ILE A 181 18.35 0.50 -13.49
N PRO A 182 17.28 1.27 -13.26
CA PRO A 182 17.01 2.47 -14.03
C PRO A 182 18.14 3.51 -13.89
N GLU A 183 18.54 4.10 -15.02
CA GLU A 183 19.68 5.03 -15.11
C GLU A 183 19.50 6.26 -14.20
N ASN A 184 18.26 6.73 -13.99
CA ASN A 184 17.97 7.85 -13.11
C ASN A 184 18.33 7.58 -11.64
N TYR A 185 18.27 6.33 -11.18
CA TYR A 185 18.70 5.95 -9.82
C TYR A 185 20.24 5.94 -9.73
N VAL A 186 20.92 5.41 -10.75
CA VAL A 186 22.39 5.41 -10.85
C VAL A 186 22.93 6.84 -10.79
N GLN A 187 22.40 7.73 -11.63
CA GLN A 187 22.81 9.14 -11.68
C GLN A 187 22.55 9.86 -10.35
N ARG A 188 21.38 9.60 -9.72
CA ARG A 188 21.03 10.19 -8.42
C ARG A 188 21.99 9.76 -7.32
N VAL A 189 22.42 8.49 -7.32
CA VAL A 189 23.40 8.00 -6.35
C VAL A 189 24.75 8.65 -6.52
N ILE A 190 25.25 8.77 -7.76
CA ILE A 190 26.51 9.47 -8.04
C ILE A 190 26.43 10.93 -7.57
N GLN A 191 25.29 11.59 -7.77
CA GLN A 191 25.06 12.95 -7.28
C GLN A 191 25.09 13.03 -5.75
N PHE A 192 24.51 12.06 -5.04
CA PHE A 192 24.60 12.00 -3.58
C PHE A 192 26.02 11.71 -3.11
N ALA A 193 26.76 10.85 -3.81
CA ALA A 193 28.16 10.61 -3.52
C ALA A 193 28.99 11.90 -3.62
N ARG A 194 28.74 12.73 -4.65
CA ARG A 194 29.35 14.08 -4.83
C ARG A 194 29.04 15.02 -3.66
N GLN A 195 27.87 14.88 -3.05
CA GLN A 195 27.46 15.67 -1.88
C GLN A 195 28.03 15.13 -0.56
N GLY A 196 28.81 14.05 -0.60
CA GLY A 196 29.48 13.47 0.58
C GLY A 196 28.69 12.38 1.32
N TYR A 197 27.54 11.94 0.81
CA TYR A 197 26.79 10.83 1.41
C TYR A 197 27.54 9.51 1.19
N ARG A 198 27.83 8.73 2.26
CA ARG A 198 28.61 7.49 2.18
C ARG A 198 27.80 6.20 2.22
N ARG A 199 26.51 6.29 2.53
CA ARG A 199 25.62 5.12 2.62
C ARG A 199 24.24 5.54 2.19
N LEU A 200 23.57 4.67 1.44
CA LEU A 200 22.19 4.85 1.06
C LEU A 200 21.32 3.96 1.92
N ASP A 201 20.36 4.58 2.61
CA ASP A 201 19.14 3.88 2.97
C ASP A 201 18.25 3.88 1.72
N PHE A 202 17.86 2.69 1.24
CA PHE A 202 17.02 2.56 0.05
C PHE A 202 15.68 3.31 0.22
N GLN A 203 15.15 3.41 1.45
CA GLN A 203 13.98 4.23 1.76
C GLN A 203 14.24 5.74 1.54
N ALA A 204 15.48 6.20 1.74
CA ALA A 204 15.87 7.59 1.52
C ALA A 204 15.95 7.96 0.04
N ILE A 205 16.35 7.05 -0.86
CA ILE A 205 16.41 7.34 -2.31
C ILE A 205 15.02 7.65 -2.90
N ILE A 206 13.99 6.94 -2.43
CA ILE A 206 12.60 7.16 -2.81
C ILE A 206 12.06 8.46 -2.19
N ARG A 207 12.43 8.77 -0.94
CA ARG A 207 11.96 9.97 -0.22
C ARG A 207 12.66 11.27 -0.61
N ILE A 208 13.95 11.23 -0.94
CA ILE A 208 14.73 12.45 -1.27
C ILE A 208 14.24 13.07 -2.60
N GLY A 209 13.63 12.29 -3.50
CA GLY A 209 12.95 12.83 -4.69
C GLY A 209 11.82 13.82 -4.39
N ILE A 210 11.32 13.89 -3.14
CA ILE A 210 10.27 14.81 -2.69
C ILE A 210 10.84 16.01 -1.90
N ARG A 211 12.10 15.97 -1.45
CA ARG A 211 12.73 17.09 -0.72
C ARG A 211 13.73 17.83 -1.61
N LYS A 212 13.31 18.99 -2.14
CA LYS A 212 14.19 20.07 -2.63
C LYS A 212 15.16 20.53 -1.52
N PRO A 213 16.28 21.21 -1.86
CA PRO A 213 17.52 21.17 -1.09
C PRO A 213 17.36 21.78 0.28
N MET A 214 18.08 21.17 1.24
CA MET A 214 18.21 21.62 2.62
C MET A 214 18.94 22.98 2.63
N SER A 215 18.21 24.06 2.44
CA SER A 215 18.68 25.39 2.79
C SER A 215 18.55 25.57 4.30
N ARG A 216 19.70 25.80 4.94
CA ARG A 216 19.85 26.32 6.31
C ARG A 216 19.28 25.44 7.43
N PHE A 217 20.16 24.62 7.98
CA PHE A 217 20.18 24.39 9.42
C PHE A 217 20.33 25.75 10.13
N ARG A 218 19.24 26.25 10.73
CA ARG A 218 19.23 27.15 11.89
C ARG A 218 17.81 27.21 12.44
N GLY A 219 17.62 26.76 13.68
CA GLY A 219 16.46 27.11 14.49
C GLY A 219 15.56 25.96 14.92
N ARG A 220 15.89 25.39 16.09
CA ARG A 220 14.99 24.89 17.15
C ARG A 220 13.64 24.28 16.72
N ILE A 221 13.53 22.97 16.93
CA ILE A 221 12.27 22.29 17.21
C ILE A 221 11.94 22.54 18.69
N PRO A 222 10.84 23.22 19.07
CA PRO A 222 10.24 22.96 20.37
C PRO A 222 9.28 21.79 20.22
N ILE A 223 9.72 20.65 20.75
CA ILE A 223 8.84 19.55 21.16
C ILE A 223 7.96 20.14 22.27
N ILE A 224 6.67 20.34 22.02
CA ILE A 224 5.70 20.60 23.08
C ILE A 224 5.33 19.23 23.67
N PRO A 225 5.65 18.93 24.94
CA PRO A 225 5.20 17.72 25.59
C PRO A 225 3.74 17.86 26.03
N SER A 226 2.95 16.83 25.76
CA SER A 226 1.67 16.57 26.41
C SER A 226 1.90 16.23 27.89
N ALA A 227 1.30 16.99 28.80
CA ALA A 227 0.95 16.53 30.14
C ALA A 227 -0.10 17.44 30.78
N LEU A 228 -1.27 16.85 31.07
CA LEU A 228 -2.15 17.31 32.15
C LEU A 228 -1.40 17.39 33.48
N PRO A 229 -1.89 18.20 34.42
CA PRO A 229 -2.04 17.75 35.80
C PRO A 229 -3.51 17.72 36.23
N MET A 230 -3.85 16.65 36.95
CA MET A 230 -5.04 16.54 37.80
C MET A 230 -4.94 17.45 39.04
N HIS A 231 -6.12 17.67 39.64
CA HIS A 231 -6.45 18.35 40.91
C HIS A 231 -6.66 19.86 40.79
N SER A 232 -7.76 20.44 41.28
CA SER A 232 -8.68 20.05 42.38
C SER A 232 -10.15 20.11 41.98
#